data_AF-A0A954YAT1-F1
#
_entry.id   AF-A0A954YAT1-F1
#
_cell.length_a   1.000
_cell.length_b   1.000
_cell.length_c   1.000
_cell.angle_alpha   90.00
_cell.angle_beta   90.00
_cell.angle_gamma   90.00
#
_symmetry.space_group_name_H-M   'P 1'
#
loop_
_entity.id
_entity.type
_entity.pdbx_description
1 polymer ?
#
loop_
_entity_poly.entity_id
_entity_poly.type
_entity_poly.pdbx_seq_one_letter_code
_entity_poly.pdbx_strand_id
1 'polypeptide(L)'
;MWARAHRLWVKAGLHLFLYALSWFFAFSLAYNFHYGNQPWLRVFFLPLLPVVVGIKFAVFHLRGLHRGSWRYVGMRDLSDVIKAAWISFALIFAAYFGVANLQALIPGFVPFEGRDFPDSVLLLDFAGTIAVVCGARIAVRLYHEEVAPNTEGALPRLLVCGAGNSGENVLREIQRQPVMQYQVVGFVDDDPAKLGARIHGIEVLGTIDDMKDICESEDVDEILIAMPSATRDQIRRVVEQCQGANLRFKTLPAITDLIAGRAQVQQIRDVDINDLLGRDPVTLDLDKIGAFLEGRCVMVTGAGGSIGSEMCRQVARFKPKRLALVEQAEENLFHIERELRAAFPDIDIAPHIADICDAGRVKHLFKDDRPSVVFHAAAHKHVPMMEANPGEAIKNNIRGTRTVADMANDLGCEKFVMISTDKAVNPTSIMGCSKRVAEMYIQSLNERSDTQFVTVRFGNVLGSSGSVVPIFKEQIARGGPVTVTHPEMVRFFMTIPEAAQLVLQAGAMGDGGEIYVLDMGEPVKIVDLARDLITLSGFRPDEDIEITFTGMRPGEKLYEELMIEGEDVSHTSHPKIGIWRRRVEEW
;
A
#
# COMPACT_ATOMS: atom_id res chain seq x y z
N MET A 1 18.11 9.77 23.35
CA MET A 1 17.44 10.10 24.64
C MET A 1 17.73 11.53 25.11
N TRP A 2 18.99 12.00 24.99
CA TRP A 2 19.44 13.35 25.39
C TRP A 2 18.71 14.52 24.70
N ALA A 3 18.46 14.46 23.38
CA ALA A 3 17.79 15.53 22.64
C ALA A 3 16.32 15.78 23.06
N ARG A 4 15.59 14.72 23.45
CA ARG A 4 14.21 14.85 23.95
C ARG A 4 14.16 15.46 25.35
N ALA A 5 15.09 15.09 26.22
CA ALA A 5 15.22 15.67 27.55
C ALA A 5 15.59 17.16 27.46
N HIS A 6 16.54 17.53 26.60
CA HIS A 6 16.96 18.92 26.41
C HIS A 6 15.81 19.84 25.95
N ARG A 7 15.02 19.40 24.97
CA ARG A 7 13.83 20.16 24.50
C ARG A 7 12.77 20.34 25.59
N LEU A 8 12.63 19.38 26.49
CA LEU A 8 11.68 19.47 27.60
C LEU A 8 12.15 20.49 28.66
N TRP A 9 13.45 20.52 28.97
CA TRP A 9 14.04 21.51 29.88
C TRP A 9 13.97 22.95 29.31
N VAL A 10 14.22 23.14 28.02
CA VAL A 10 14.08 24.45 27.36
C VAL A 10 12.64 24.96 27.44
N LYS A 11 11.64 24.10 27.15
CA LYS A 11 10.22 24.46 27.27
C LYS A 11 9.81 24.77 28.71
N ALA A 12 10.31 24.01 29.69
CA ALA A 12 10.06 24.26 31.10
C ALA A 12 10.63 25.61 31.52
N GLY A 13 11.87 25.93 31.13
CA GLY A 13 12.50 27.23 31.38
C GLY A 13 11.73 28.40 30.77
N LEU A 14 11.25 28.25 29.53
CA LEU A 14 10.42 29.26 28.87
C LEU A 14 9.11 29.51 29.61
N HIS A 15 8.42 28.45 30.06
CA HIS A 15 7.20 28.59 30.86
C HIS A 15 7.44 29.32 32.19
N LEU A 16 8.52 28.98 32.91
CA LEU A 16 8.89 29.67 34.15
C LEU A 16 9.14 31.17 33.91
N PHE A 17 9.82 31.50 32.81
CA PHE A 17 10.05 32.88 32.40
C PHE A 17 8.73 33.62 32.12
N LEU A 18 7.81 33.01 31.35
CA LEU A 18 6.51 33.63 31.04
C LEU A 18 5.65 33.84 32.29
N TYR A 19 5.69 32.91 33.26
CA TYR A 19 4.97 33.07 34.54
C TYR A 19 5.53 34.21 35.38
N ALA A 20 6.86 34.32 35.45
CA ALA A 20 7.53 35.43 36.13
C ALA A 20 7.24 36.77 35.44
N LEU A 21 7.21 36.76 34.10
CA LEU A 21 6.90 37.94 33.29
C LEU A 21 5.45 38.41 33.50
N SER A 22 4.48 37.49 33.52
CA SER A 22 3.08 37.79 33.87
C SER A 22 2.99 38.44 35.26
N TRP A 23 3.66 37.84 36.25
CA TRP A 23 3.64 38.34 37.63
C TRP A 23 4.26 39.73 37.74
N PHE A 24 5.35 39.97 37.02
CA PHE A 24 6.01 41.27 36.96
C PHE A 24 5.09 42.33 36.35
N PHE A 25 4.47 42.05 35.21
CA PHE A 25 3.53 42.98 34.58
C PHE A 25 2.30 43.24 35.44
N ALA A 26 1.79 42.24 36.17
CA ALA A 26 0.66 42.43 37.08
C ALA A 26 0.97 43.45 38.18
N PHE A 27 2.15 43.36 38.81
CA PHE A 27 2.60 44.34 39.79
C PHE A 27 2.88 45.70 39.16
N SER A 28 3.61 45.74 38.06
CA SER A 28 3.93 47.01 37.39
C SER A 28 2.64 47.74 36.99
N LEU A 29 1.63 47.04 36.50
CA LEU A 29 0.36 47.66 36.13
C LEU A 29 -0.47 48.06 37.36
N ALA A 30 -0.52 47.24 38.42
CA ALA A 30 -1.22 47.60 39.66
C ALA A 30 -0.64 48.85 40.34
N TYR A 31 0.66 49.09 40.20
CA TYR A 31 1.36 50.27 40.72
C TYR A 31 1.65 51.33 39.65
N ASN A 32 0.97 51.30 38.49
CA ASN A 32 1.11 52.27 37.40
C ASN A 32 2.58 52.55 36.98
N PHE A 33 3.44 51.53 36.99
CA PHE A 33 4.86 51.58 36.64
C PHE A 33 5.70 52.57 37.48
N HIS A 34 5.24 52.93 38.69
CA HIS A 34 5.99 53.79 39.61
C HIS A 34 6.98 52.97 40.45
N TYR A 35 8.25 52.97 40.05
CA TYR A 35 9.32 52.18 40.68
C TYR A 35 10.11 52.92 41.79
N GLY A 36 9.93 54.23 41.93
CA GLY A 36 10.85 55.09 42.70
C GLY A 36 10.73 55.04 44.23
N ASN A 37 9.52 54.87 44.78
CA ASN A 37 9.27 55.00 46.23
C ASN A 37 8.42 53.87 46.85
N GLN A 38 8.04 52.85 46.08
CA GLN A 38 7.14 51.80 46.55
C GLN A 38 7.92 50.49 46.84
N PRO A 39 7.84 49.93 48.05
CA PRO A 39 8.58 48.73 48.44
C PRO A 39 8.00 47.41 47.90
N TRP A 40 7.04 47.46 46.97
CA TRP A 40 6.32 46.27 46.47
C TRP A 40 7.25 45.23 45.84
N LEU A 41 8.35 45.65 45.20
CA LEU A 41 9.28 44.72 44.55
C LEU A 41 9.96 43.81 45.58
N ARG A 42 10.47 44.38 46.67
CA ARG A 42 11.21 43.62 47.71
C ARG A 42 10.28 42.95 48.70
N VAL A 43 9.15 43.58 48.99
CA VAL A 43 8.23 43.11 50.05
C VAL A 43 7.20 42.14 49.50
N PHE A 44 6.62 42.36 48.34
CA PHE A 44 5.55 41.48 47.84
C PHE A 44 5.99 40.62 46.65
N PHE A 45 6.62 41.23 45.63
CA PHE A 45 6.97 40.53 44.40
C PHE A 45 8.00 39.41 44.64
N LEU A 46 9.18 39.73 45.20
CA LEU A 46 10.27 38.75 45.38
C LEU A 46 9.88 37.57 46.27
N PRO A 47 9.21 37.75 47.44
CA PRO A 47 8.83 36.63 48.29
C PRO A 47 7.72 35.74 47.70
N LEU A 48 6.76 36.34 46.97
CA LEU A 48 5.63 35.60 46.40
C LEU A 48 5.95 34.96 45.04
N LEU A 49 6.96 35.46 44.32
CA LEU A 49 7.34 34.98 42.99
C LEU A 49 7.60 33.45 42.96
N PRO A 50 8.40 32.85 43.87
CA PRO A 50 8.62 31.40 43.87
C PRO A 50 7.34 30.59 44.09
N VAL A 51 6.44 31.08 44.95
CA VAL A 51 5.18 30.42 45.28
C VAL A 51 4.23 30.45 44.07
N VAL A 52 4.04 31.63 43.48
CA VAL A 52 3.15 31.82 42.32
C VAL A 52 3.65 31.04 41.11
N VAL A 53 4.95 31.14 40.80
CA VAL A 53 5.56 30.40 39.68
C VAL A 53 5.51 28.89 39.93
N GLY A 54 5.75 28.45 41.17
CA GLY A 54 5.68 27.04 41.57
C GLY A 54 4.28 26.44 41.39
N ILE A 55 3.25 27.15 41.85
CA ILE A 55 1.85 26.72 41.68
C ILE A 55 1.48 26.63 40.20
N LYS A 56 1.76 27.68 39.42
CA LYS A 56 1.49 27.69 37.97
C LYS A 56 2.23 26.58 37.25
N PHE A 57 3.50 26.37 37.57
CA PHE A 57 4.30 25.29 36.99
C PHE A 57 3.68 23.93 37.28
N ALA A 58 3.29 23.65 38.54
CA ALA A 58 2.66 22.39 38.91
C ALA A 58 1.33 22.16 38.17
N VAL A 59 0.45 23.17 38.12
CA VAL A 59 -0.86 23.05 37.45
C VAL A 59 -0.70 22.85 35.94
N PHE A 60 0.13 23.64 35.28
CA PHE A 60 0.39 23.49 33.84
C PHE A 60 1.15 22.19 33.52
N HIS A 61 1.95 21.69 34.47
CA HIS A 61 2.59 20.39 34.35
C HIS A 61 1.56 19.25 34.40
N LEU A 62 0.69 19.23 35.41
CA LEU A 62 -0.35 18.21 35.58
C LEU A 62 -1.34 18.18 34.40
N ARG A 63 -1.59 19.33 33.77
CA ARG A 63 -2.44 19.45 32.56
C ARG A 63 -1.72 19.10 31.26
N GLY A 64 -0.44 18.73 31.31
CA GLY A 64 0.33 18.29 30.13
C GLY A 64 0.70 19.41 29.14
N LEU A 65 0.49 20.68 29.50
CA LEU A 65 0.68 21.84 28.60
C LEU A 65 2.13 22.07 28.17
N HIS A 66 3.09 21.44 28.85
CA HIS A 66 4.52 21.45 28.53
C HIS A 66 4.90 20.41 27.45
N ARG A 67 4.05 19.41 27.18
CA ARG A 67 4.31 18.33 26.21
C ARG A 67 3.86 18.67 24.80
N GLY A 68 2.92 19.60 24.65
CA GLY A 68 2.39 20.05 23.37
C GLY A 68 3.44 20.74 22.48
N SER A 69 3.25 20.61 21.16
CA SER A 69 3.99 21.40 20.17
C SER A 69 3.32 22.76 20.02
N TRP A 70 4.03 23.85 20.31
CA TRP A 70 3.50 25.22 20.14
C TRP A 70 3.37 25.62 18.66
N ARG A 71 3.83 24.77 17.73
CA ARG A 71 3.61 24.92 16.28
C ARG A 71 2.16 24.62 15.87
N TYR A 72 1.46 23.78 16.62
CA TYR A 72 0.11 23.29 16.26
C TYR A 72 -0.93 23.70 17.31
N VAL A 73 -0.96 24.99 17.66
CA VAL A 73 -1.87 25.55 18.66
C VAL A 73 -3.27 25.69 18.04
N GLY A 74 -4.22 24.88 18.53
CA GLY A 74 -5.62 24.92 18.14
C GLY A 74 -6.55 25.41 19.27
N MET A 75 -7.86 25.47 18.99
CA MET A 75 -8.88 25.95 19.96
C MET A 75 -8.89 25.15 21.27
N ARG A 76 -8.57 23.85 21.23
CA ARG A 76 -8.49 23.00 22.43
C ARG A 76 -7.35 23.45 23.35
N ASP A 77 -6.21 23.81 22.79
CA ASP A 77 -5.03 24.23 23.54
C ASP A 77 -5.27 25.56 24.26
N LEU A 78 -5.96 26.51 23.60
CA LEU A 78 -6.43 27.75 24.24
C LEU A 78 -7.37 27.47 25.42
N SER A 79 -8.34 26.56 25.23
CA SER A 79 -9.26 26.16 26.30
C SER A 79 -8.54 25.51 27.49
N ASP A 80 -7.46 24.77 27.24
CA ASP A 80 -6.67 24.12 28.27
C ASP A 80 -5.79 25.10 29.06
N VAL A 81 -5.23 26.12 28.39
CA VAL A 81 -4.52 27.23 29.06
C VAL A 81 -5.48 28.02 29.95
N ILE A 82 -6.68 28.34 29.47
CA ILE A 82 -7.70 29.06 30.27
C ILE A 82 -8.07 28.25 31.52
N LYS A 83 -8.33 26.94 31.39
CA LYS A 83 -8.63 26.07 32.54
C LYS A 83 -7.46 26.01 33.53
N ALA A 84 -6.23 25.88 33.03
CA ALA A 84 -5.04 25.87 33.88
C ALA A 84 -4.82 27.21 34.60
N ALA A 85 -5.09 28.33 33.93
CA ALA A 85 -5.03 29.67 34.53
C ALA A 85 -6.09 29.85 35.63
N TRP A 86 -7.32 29.37 35.43
CA TRP A 86 -8.37 29.39 36.46
C TRP A 86 -7.99 28.58 37.70
N ILE A 87 -7.48 27.36 37.52
CA ILE A 87 -7.03 26.51 38.64
C ILE A 87 -5.87 27.18 39.38
N SER A 88 -4.91 27.74 38.64
CA SER A 88 -3.77 28.45 39.24
C SER A 88 -4.23 29.67 40.03
N PHE A 89 -5.13 30.47 39.47
CA PHE A 89 -5.73 31.63 40.13
C PHE A 89 -6.44 31.23 41.43
N ALA A 90 -7.29 30.20 41.40
CA ALA A 90 -8.00 29.73 42.59
C ALA A 90 -7.04 29.27 43.71
N LEU A 91 -5.96 28.57 43.36
CA LEU A 91 -4.95 28.12 44.33
C LEU A 91 -4.14 29.28 44.90
N ILE A 92 -3.73 30.24 44.06
CA ILE A 92 -2.99 31.43 44.50
C ILE A 92 -3.88 32.31 45.39
N PHE A 93 -5.14 32.50 45.00
CA PHE A 93 -6.14 33.25 45.76
C PHE A 93 -6.39 32.60 47.12
N ALA A 94 -6.60 31.27 47.16
CA ALA A 94 -6.77 30.54 48.41
C ALA A 94 -5.52 30.60 49.31
N ALA A 95 -4.32 30.50 48.73
CA ALA A 95 -3.07 30.63 49.47
C ALA A 95 -2.91 32.05 50.07
N TYR A 96 -3.20 33.09 49.29
CA TYR A 96 -3.12 34.48 49.73
C TYR A 96 -4.11 34.76 50.87
N PHE A 97 -5.40 34.45 50.69
CA PHE A 97 -6.41 34.65 51.72
C PHE A 97 -6.18 33.75 52.94
N GLY A 98 -5.68 32.53 52.75
CA GLY A 98 -5.30 31.64 53.85
C GLY A 98 -4.20 32.25 54.73
N VAL A 99 -3.15 32.80 54.10
CA VAL A 99 -2.06 33.51 54.81
C VAL A 99 -2.57 34.79 55.47
N ALA A 100 -3.43 35.57 54.80
CA ALA A 100 -3.99 36.80 55.35
C ALA A 100 -4.87 36.52 56.60
N ASN A 101 -5.70 35.48 56.57
CA ASN A 101 -6.50 35.05 57.73
C ASN A 101 -5.62 34.49 58.86
N LEU A 102 -4.56 33.76 58.53
CA LEU A 102 -3.62 33.23 59.52
C LEU A 102 -2.81 34.35 60.20
N GLN A 103 -2.43 35.39 59.47
CA GLN A 103 -1.80 36.60 60.01
C GLN A 103 -2.75 37.35 60.96
N ALA A 104 -4.06 37.41 60.66
CA ALA A 104 -5.05 37.99 61.56
C ALA A 104 -5.20 37.21 62.87
N LEU A 105 -4.94 35.90 62.83
CA LEU A 105 -4.99 35.01 64.00
C LEU A 105 -3.67 34.98 64.79
N ILE A 106 -2.53 35.13 64.12
CA ILE A 106 -1.17 35.11 64.68
C ILE A 106 -0.39 36.31 64.12
N PRO A 107 -0.39 37.46 64.83
CA PRO A 107 0.41 38.62 64.46
C PRO A 107 1.91 38.26 64.36
N GLY A 108 2.61 38.77 63.34
CA GLY A 108 4.01 38.43 63.04
C GLY A 108 4.28 37.13 62.26
N PHE A 109 3.26 36.36 61.83
CA PHE A 109 3.47 35.11 61.08
C PHE A 109 4.12 35.31 59.69
N VAL A 110 3.79 36.41 59.00
CA VAL A 110 4.41 36.83 57.75
C VAL A 110 4.97 38.25 57.84
N PRO A 111 6.08 38.55 57.14
CA PRO A 111 6.79 39.84 57.22
C PRO A 111 6.06 41.01 56.53
N PHE A 112 4.77 40.88 56.25
CA PHE A 112 3.96 41.85 55.48
C PHE A 112 3.10 42.77 56.37
N GLU A 113 3.39 42.80 57.67
CA GLU A 113 2.58 43.46 58.69
C GLU A 113 2.35 44.96 58.37
N GLY A 114 1.07 45.37 58.34
CA GLY A 114 0.65 46.77 58.13
C GLY A 114 0.74 47.30 56.69
N ARG A 115 0.84 46.45 55.67
CA ARG A 115 0.90 46.88 54.26
C ARG A 115 -0.21 46.25 53.42
N ASP A 116 -0.99 47.09 52.75
CA ASP A 116 -2.06 46.64 51.86
C ASP A 116 -1.48 46.07 50.57
N PHE A 117 -1.75 44.80 50.32
CA PHE A 117 -1.49 44.16 49.04
C PHE A 117 -2.64 44.54 48.08
N PRO A 118 -2.36 45.00 46.85
CA PRO A 118 -3.42 45.34 45.92
C PRO A 118 -4.05 44.06 45.35
N ASP A 119 -5.30 43.76 45.72
CA ASP A 119 -6.04 42.60 45.22
C ASP A 119 -6.13 42.56 43.68
N SER A 120 -6.05 43.73 43.04
CA SER A 120 -5.99 43.85 41.58
C SER A 120 -4.83 43.08 40.97
N VAL A 121 -3.72 42.88 41.68
CA VAL A 121 -2.56 42.10 41.20
C VAL A 121 -2.96 40.67 40.88
N LEU A 122 -3.84 40.04 41.66
CA LEU A 122 -4.28 38.65 41.40
C LEU A 122 -5.10 38.54 40.11
N LEU A 123 -6.00 39.50 39.88
CA LEU A 123 -6.81 39.52 38.66
C LEU A 123 -5.96 39.88 37.43
N LEU A 124 -5.04 40.84 37.58
CA LEU A 124 -4.10 41.23 36.53
C LEU A 124 -3.13 40.11 36.18
N ASP A 125 -2.69 39.32 37.15
CA ASP A 125 -1.84 38.15 36.90
C ASP A 125 -2.62 37.02 36.22
N PHE A 126 -3.90 36.82 36.58
CA PHE A 126 -4.76 35.86 35.87
C PHE A 126 -4.92 36.23 34.39
N ALA A 127 -5.29 37.49 34.11
CA ALA A 127 -5.43 37.99 32.74
C ALA A 127 -4.08 37.99 32.01
N GLY A 128 -3.01 38.42 32.70
CA GLY A 128 -1.64 38.46 32.20
C GLY A 128 -1.11 37.07 31.84
N THR A 129 -1.44 36.04 32.61
CA THR A 129 -1.01 34.66 32.34
C THR A 129 -1.64 34.16 31.05
N ILE A 130 -2.94 34.42 30.84
CA ILE A 130 -3.63 34.05 29.60
C ILE A 130 -3.02 34.81 28.43
N ALA A 131 -2.89 36.15 28.55
CA ALA A 131 -2.36 37.00 27.50
C ALA A 131 -0.92 36.63 27.10
N VAL A 132 -0.02 36.47 28.08
CA VAL A 132 1.40 36.19 27.83
C VAL A 132 1.61 34.77 27.30
N VAL A 133 0.93 33.75 27.86
CA VAL A 133 1.10 32.36 27.42
C VAL A 133 0.43 32.12 26.07
N CYS A 134 -0.79 32.61 25.86
CA CYS A 134 -1.47 32.49 24.57
C CYS A 134 -0.79 33.37 23.51
N GLY A 135 -0.40 34.59 23.87
CA GLY A 135 0.36 35.50 23.01
C GLY A 135 1.68 34.91 22.56
N ALA A 136 2.47 34.31 23.47
CA ALA A 136 3.71 33.63 23.10
C ALA A 136 3.47 32.42 22.18
N ARG A 137 2.41 31.65 22.41
CA ARG A 137 2.03 30.50 21.56
C ARG A 137 1.56 30.93 20.18
N ILE A 138 0.75 31.98 20.10
CA ILE A 138 0.30 32.58 18.85
C ILE A 138 1.49 33.21 18.11
N ALA A 139 2.38 33.91 18.81
CA ALA A 139 3.59 34.49 18.21
C ALA A 139 4.51 33.42 17.64
N VAL A 140 4.71 32.29 18.34
CA VAL A 140 5.46 31.14 17.79
C VAL A 140 4.76 30.52 16.59
N ARG A 141 3.42 30.42 16.62
CA ARG A 141 2.62 29.95 15.48
C ARG A 141 2.74 30.89 14.28
N LEU A 142 2.53 32.18 14.46
CA LEU A 142 2.64 33.21 13.42
C LEU A 142 4.07 33.32 12.89
N TYR A 143 5.08 33.25 13.76
CA TYR A 143 6.48 33.19 13.32
C TYR A 143 6.73 31.97 12.41
N HIS A 144 6.15 30.81 12.75
CA HIS A 144 6.22 29.62 11.90
C HIS A 144 5.28 29.63 10.69
N GLU A 145 4.26 30.49 10.64
CA GLU A 145 3.33 30.65 9.51
C GLU A 145 3.80 31.75 8.53
N GLU A 146 4.44 32.82 9.01
CA GLU A 146 4.79 34.02 8.22
C GLU A 146 6.30 34.21 7.98
N VAL A 147 7.17 33.81 8.92
CA VAL A 147 8.62 34.17 8.89
C VAL A 147 9.52 32.96 8.67
N ALA A 148 9.05 31.76 9.01
CA ALA A 148 9.69 30.50 8.62
C ALA A 148 8.87 29.82 7.51
N PRO A 149 9.06 30.20 6.22
CA PRO A 149 8.83 29.21 5.19
C PRO A 149 9.67 27.98 5.54
N ASN A 150 9.16 26.77 5.32
CA ASN A 150 9.90 25.54 5.53
C ASN A 150 11.22 25.60 4.73
N THR A 151 12.31 26.02 5.37
CA THR A 151 13.69 25.79 4.92
C THR A 151 14.30 24.76 5.84
N GLU A 152 13.89 23.50 5.63
CA GLU A 152 14.73 22.31 5.82
C GLU A 152 14.04 21.08 5.19
N GLY A 153 13.62 21.29 3.93
CA GLY A 153 13.05 20.33 3.01
C GLY A 153 12.36 21.11 1.91
N ALA A 154 13.01 21.24 0.75
CA ALA A 154 12.33 21.75 -0.44
C ALA A 154 11.04 20.94 -0.64
N LEU A 155 9.92 21.62 -0.89
CA LEU A 155 8.71 20.90 -1.29
C LEU A 155 9.08 20.13 -2.57
N PRO A 156 8.84 18.80 -2.65
CA PRO A 156 9.14 18.05 -3.85
C PRO A 156 8.59 18.76 -5.08
N ARG A 157 9.47 19.02 -6.05
CA ARG A 157 9.19 19.68 -7.31
C ARG A 157 8.48 18.68 -8.20
N LEU A 158 7.20 18.93 -8.45
CA LEU A 158 6.29 18.03 -9.14
C LEU A 158 6.10 18.46 -10.59
N LEU A 159 6.46 17.59 -11.53
CA LEU A 159 6.10 17.73 -12.94
C LEU A 159 4.81 16.94 -13.20
N VAL A 160 3.81 17.56 -13.84
CA VAL A 160 2.53 16.91 -14.12
C VAL A 160 2.48 16.51 -15.60
N CYS A 161 2.46 15.20 -15.87
CA CYS A 161 2.30 14.64 -17.21
C CYS A 161 0.80 14.50 -17.53
N GLY A 162 0.33 15.28 -18.50
CA GLY A 162 -1.08 15.41 -18.89
C GLY A 162 -1.69 16.74 -18.45
N ALA A 163 -1.79 17.69 -19.38
CA ALA A 163 -2.40 19.01 -19.20
C ALA A 163 -3.92 19.01 -19.51
N GLY A 164 -4.57 17.86 -19.35
CA GLY A 164 -6.03 17.70 -19.52
C GLY A 164 -6.82 18.01 -18.25
N ASN A 165 -8.12 17.68 -18.26
CA ASN A 165 -9.02 17.89 -17.11
C ASN A 165 -8.50 17.24 -15.82
N SER A 166 -7.92 16.04 -15.91
CA SER A 166 -7.36 15.34 -14.75
C SER A 166 -6.16 16.08 -14.14
N GLY A 167 -5.24 16.59 -14.98
CA GLY A 167 -4.10 17.40 -14.53
C GLY A 167 -4.53 18.74 -13.91
N GLU A 168 -5.49 19.43 -14.54
CA GLU A 168 -6.08 20.66 -14.00
C GLU A 168 -6.74 20.44 -12.65
N ASN A 169 -7.53 19.37 -12.51
CA ASN A 169 -8.22 19.02 -11.28
C ASN A 169 -7.22 18.77 -10.14
N VAL A 170 -6.13 18.04 -10.41
CA VAL A 170 -5.10 17.78 -9.39
C VAL A 170 -4.37 19.06 -9.00
N LEU A 171 -3.96 19.89 -9.97
CA LEU A 171 -3.31 21.17 -9.67
C LEU A 171 -4.19 22.04 -8.78
N ARG A 172 -5.48 22.15 -9.11
CA ARG A 172 -6.46 22.90 -8.33
C ARG A 172 -6.59 22.36 -6.90
N GLU A 173 -6.52 21.04 -6.72
CA GLU A 173 -6.60 20.44 -5.39
C GLU A 173 -5.31 20.65 -4.57
N ILE A 174 -4.14 20.52 -5.19
CA ILE A 174 -2.84 20.84 -4.56
C ILE A 174 -2.83 22.29 -4.08
N GLN A 175 -3.35 23.23 -4.90
CA GLN A 175 -3.45 24.64 -4.52
C GLN A 175 -4.49 24.90 -3.42
N ARG A 176 -5.59 24.11 -3.37
CA ARG A 176 -6.66 24.25 -2.37
C ARG A 176 -6.30 23.67 -1.00
N GLN A 177 -5.49 22.61 -0.96
CA GLN A 177 -5.06 21.96 0.27
C GLN A 177 -3.53 22.09 0.44
N PRO A 178 -3.02 23.15 1.11
CA PRO A 178 -1.59 23.34 1.34
C PRO A 178 -0.93 22.26 2.22
N VAL A 179 -1.70 21.30 2.70
CA VAL A 179 -1.21 20.09 3.40
C VAL A 179 -0.50 19.16 2.41
N MET A 180 -0.84 19.20 1.12
CA MET A 180 -0.13 18.52 0.04
C MET A 180 1.12 19.34 -0.31
N GLN A 181 2.28 18.87 0.14
CA GLN A 181 3.56 19.57 0.10
C GLN A 181 4.25 19.49 -1.27
N TYR A 182 3.58 19.85 -2.36
CA TYR A 182 4.17 19.84 -3.71
C TYR A 182 4.37 21.24 -4.27
N GLN A 183 5.52 21.46 -4.92
CA GLN A 183 5.73 22.62 -5.79
C GLN A 183 5.55 22.17 -7.23
N VAL A 184 4.41 22.48 -7.85
CA VAL A 184 4.19 22.14 -9.27
C VAL A 184 5.05 23.04 -10.15
N VAL A 185 5.99 22.46 -10.90
CA VAL A 185 6.93 23.22 -11.75
C VAL A 185 6.37 23.48 -13.15
N GLY A 186 5.56 22.57 -13.67
CA GLY A 186 5.07 22.63 -15.04
C GLY A 186 4.20 21.44 -15.41
N PHE A 187 3.62 21.53 -16.60
CA PHE A 187 2.97 20.41 -17.27
C PHE A 187 3.78 19.95 -18.47
N VAL A 188 3.62 18.68 -18.84
CA VAL A 188 3.99 18.15 -20.17
C VAL A 188 2.78 17.50 -20.81
N ASP A 189 2.55 17.74 -22.10
CA ASP A 189 1.43 17.17 -22.86
C ASP A 189 1.79 17.10 -24.34
N ASP A 190 1.49 15.97 -24.99
CA ASP A 190 1.82 15.76 -26.40
C ASP A 190 0.88 16.51 -27.36
N ASP A 191 -0.23 17.09 -26.87
CA ASP A 191 -1.13 17.91 -27.68
C ASP A 191 -0.47 19.25 -28.07
N PRO A 192 -0.17 19.47 -29.36
CA PRO A 192 0.50 20.69 -29.81
C PRO A 192 -0.29 21.97 -29.50
N ALA A 193 -1.62 21.86 -29.36
CA ALA A 193 -2.46 23.01 -29.04
C ALA A 193 -2.29 23.50 -27.59
N LYS A 194 -1.73 22.67 -26.70
CA LYS A 194 -1.53 23.01 -25.29
C LYS A 194 -0.11 23.51 -24.98
N LEU A 195 0.85 23.31 -25.88
CA LEU A 195 2.23 23.75 -25.68
C LEU A 195 2.31 25.26 -25.45
N GLY A 196 2.99 25.69 -24.38
CA GLY A 196 3.07 27.10 -23.96
C GLY A 196 1.78 27.68 -23.35
N ALA A 197 0.70 26.89 -23.23
CA ALA A 197 -0.50 27.32 -22.54
C ALA A 197 -0.26 27.38 -21.02
N ARG A 198 -1.05 28.21 -20.32
CA ARG A 198 -1.00 28.33 -18.86
C ARG A 198 -2.30 27.83 -18.21
N ILE A 199 -2.17 26.89 -17.28
CA ILE A 199 -3.26 26.31 -16.48
C ILE A 199 -3.06 26.77 -15.03
N HIS A 200 -3.98 27.58 -14.50
CA HIS A 200 -3.87 28.18 -13.16
C HIS A 200 -2.52 28.85 -12.87
N GLY A 201 -1.94 29.48 -13.90
CA GLY A 201 -0.65 30.18 -13.82
C GLY A 201 0.60 29.31 -14.04
N ILE A 202 0.45 27.99 -14.17
CA ILE A 202 1.53 27.04 -14.46
C ILE A 202 1.57 26.72 -15.95
N GLU A 203 2.76 26.66 -16.53
CA GLU A 203 2.97 26.52 -17.98
C GLU A 203 3.10 25.07 -18.43
N VAL A 204 2.68 24.77 -19.66
CA VAL A 204 2.98 23.52 -20.36
C VAL A 204 4.35 23.67 -21.03
N LEU A 205 5.37 23.08 -20.42
CA LEU A 205 6.79 23.28 -20.73
C LEU A 205 7.23 22.57 -22.02
N GLY A 206 6.58 21.47 -22.39
CA GLY A 206 6.95 20.67 -23.55
C GLY A 206 6.14 19.39 -23.70
N THR A 207 6.64 18.49 -24.53
CA THR A 207 6.09 17.16 -24.79
C THR A 207 6.73 16.09 -23.90
N ILE A 208 6.28 14.83 -24.01
CA ILE A 208 6.90 13.71 -23.29
C ILE A 208 8.35 13.49 -23.74
N ASP A 209 8.70 13.77 -25.00
CA ASP A 209 10.07 13.59 -25.49
C ASP A 209 11.04 14.64 -24.92
N ASP A 210 10.53 15.79 -24.48
CA ASP A 210 11.31 16.86 -23.84
C ASP A 210 11.47 16.62 -22.31
N MET A 211 10.85 15.58 -21.75
CA MET A 211 10.78 15.37 -20.30
C MET A 211 12.14 15.31 -19.64
N LYS A 212 13.13 14.66 -20.26
CA LYS A 212 14.46 14.51 -19.68
C LYS A 212 15.11 15.87 -19.42
N ASP A 213 15.17 16.69 -20.46
CA ASP A 213 15.77 18.02 -20.40
C ASP A 213 15.01 18.92 -19.43
N ILE A 214 13.67 18.84 -19.42
CA ILE A 214 12.81 19.56 -18.47
C ILE A 214 13.09 19.14 -17.03
N CYS A 215 13.20 17.83 -16.76
CA CYS A 215 13.46 17.32 -15.43
C CYS A 215 14.82 17.78 -14.88
N GLU A 216 15.84 17.84 -15.75
CA GLU A 216 17.18 18.33 -15.39
C GLU A 216 17.20 19.86 -15.22
N SER A 217 16.57 20.62 -16.12
CA SER A 217 16.57 22.09 -16.05
C SER A 217 15.74 22.64 -14.89
N GLU A 218 14.63 21.96 -14.58
CA GLU A 218 13.70 22.34 -13.53
C GLU A 218 13.91 21.56 -12.24
N ASP A 219 14.99 20.80 -12.07
CA ASP A 219 15.32 20.06 -10.83
C ASP A 219 14.09 19.31 -10.26
N VAL A 220 13.45 18.48 -11.09
CA VAL A 220 12.22 17.78 -10.74
C VAL A 220 12.54 16.66 -9.74
N ASP A 221 11.68 16.50 -8.72
CA ASP A 221 11.80 15.40 -7.74
C ASP A 221 10.80 14.27 -8.04
N GLU A 222 9.58 14.63 -8.46
CA GLU A 222 8.49 13.69 -8.69
C GLU A 222 7.74 13.99 -9.99
N ILE A 223 7.27 12.94 -10.67
CA ILE A 223 6.41 13.03 -11.84
C ILE A 223 5.04 12.46 -11.47
N LEU A 224 3.98 13.25 -11.70
CA LEU A 224 2.61 12.78 -11.63
C LEU A 224 2.06 12.53 -13.03
N ILE A 225 1.77 11.27 -13.35
CA ILE A 225 1.03 10.86 -14.54
C ILE A 225 -0.47 11.14 -14.30
N ALA A 226 -0.92 12.32 -14.69
CA ALA A 226 -2.31 12.77 -14.58
C ALA A 226 -3.15 12.37 -15.80
N MET A 227 -2.89 11.17 -16.33
CA MET A 227 -3.59 10.60 -17.48
C MET A 227 -4.20 9.24 -17.08
N PRO A 228 -5.34 9.21 -16.35
CA PRO A 228 -5.93 7.97 -15.84
C PRO A 228 -6.43 7.02 -16.95
N SER A 229 -6.52 7.51 -18.19
CA SER A 229 -6.83 6.74 -19.40
C SER A 229 -5.61 6.48 -20.28
N ALA A 230 -4.39 6.77 -19.79
CA ALA A 230 -3.18 6.51 -20.54
C ALA A 230 -3.06 5.01 -20.86
N THR A 231 -2.62 4.70 -22.08
CA THR A 231 -2.24 3.34 -22.42
C THR A 231 -0.93 2.98 -21.72
N ARG A 232 -0.65 1.69 -21.63
CA ARG A 232 0.58 1.18 -21.04
C ARG A 232 1.82 1.68 -21.76
N ASP A 233 1.78 1.74 -23.10
CA ASP A 233 2.87 2.28 -23.91
C ASP A 233 3.15 3.75 -23.61
N GLN A 234 2.10 4.53 -23.30
CA GLN A 234 2.26 5.92 -22.89
C GLN A 234 2.91 6.03 -21.51
N ILE A 235 2.46 5.24 -20.52
CA ILE A 235 3.08 5.21 -19.18
C ILE A 235 4.52 4.75 -19.27
N ARG A 236 4.80 3.70 -20.05
CA ARG A 236 6.14 3.19 -20.28
C ARG A 236 7.03 4.24 -20.94
N ARG A 237 6.56 4.92 -21.99
CA ARG A 237 7.32 6.01 -22.63
C ARG A 237 7.68 7.11 -21.64
N VAL A 238 6.77 7.51 -20.75
CA VAL A 238 7.05 8.49 -19.68
C VAL A 238 8.17 7.99 -18.75
N VAL A 239 8.12 6.74 -18.32
CA VAL A 239 9.16 6.15 -17.44
C VAL A 239 10.50 6.03 -18.17
N GLU A 240 10.49 5.58 -19.43
CA GLU A 240 11.68 5.40 -20.28
C GLU A 240 12.39 6.72 -20.57
N GLN A 241 11.66 7.80 -20.88
CA GLN A 241 12.25 9.13 -21.09
C GLN A 241 12.95 9.68 -19.85
N CYS A 242 12.58 9.20 -18.67
CA CYS A 242 13.17 9.58 -17.41
C CYS A 242 14.10 8.52 -16.81
N GLN A 243 14.47 7.47 -17.57
CA GLN A 243 15.48 6.52 -17.13
C GLN A 243 16.84 7.21 -16.93
N GLY A 244 17.49 6.93 -15.81
CA GLY A 244 18.75 7.58 -15.42
C GLY A 244 18.59 8.88 -14.64
N ALA A 245 17.35 9.33 -14.38
CA ALA A 245 17.07 10.39 -13.41
C ALA A 245 16.59 9.81 -12.07
N ASN A 246 16.94 10.47 -10.96
CA ASN A 246 16.52 10.06 -9.62
C ASN A 246 15.11 10.61 -9.29
N LEU A 247 14.09 10.06 -9.97
CA LEU A 247 12.72 10.58 -9.94
C LEU A 247 11.74 9.56 -9.36
N ARG A 248 10.72 10.04 -8.66
CA ARG A 248 9.59 9.21 -8.22
C ARG A 248 8.39 9.37 -9.14
N PHE A 249 7.77 8.24 -9.50
CA PHE A 249 6.61 8.22 -10.38
C PHE A 249 5.32 7.98 -9.59
N LYS A 250 4.36 8.88 -9.77
CA LYS A 250 3.02 8.81 -9.21
C LYS A 250 1.98 8.81 -10.32
N THR A 251 0.82 8.22 -10.07
CA THR A 251 -0.28 8.18 -11.03
C THR A 251 -1.64 8.27 -10.33
N LEU A 252 -2.64 8.67 -11.10
CA LEU A 252 -4.04 8.61 -10.69
C LEU A 252 -4.62 7.22 -11.02
N PRO A 253 -5.41 6.61 -10.12
CA PRO A 253 -6.04 5.34 -10.40
C PRO A 253 -7.02 5.45 -11.57
N ALA A 254 -7.08 4.40 -12.39
CA ALA A 254 -8.06 4.30 -13.46
C ALA A 254 -9.50 4.24 -12.88
N ILE A 255 -10.48 4.73 -13.64
CA ILE A 255 -11.89 4.72 -13.22
C ILE A 255 -12.39 3.30 -12.94
N THR A 256 -11.89 2.30 -13.69
CA THR A 256 -12.20 0.88 -13.50
C THR A 256 -11.75 0.35 -12.14
N ASP A 257 -10.60 0.80 -11.63
CA ASP A 257 -10.09 0.39 -10.31
C ASP A 257 -10.91 1.00 -9.16
N LEU A 258 -11.47 2.19 -9.37
CA LEU A 258 -12.41 2.81 -8.43
C LEU A 258 -13.72 2.03 -8.34
N ILE A 259 -14.27 1.61 -9.48
CA ILE A 259 -15.50 0.81 -9.56
C ILE A 259 -15.29 -0.58 -8.94
N ALA A 260 -14.12 -1.18 -9.13
CA ALA A 260 -13.75 -2.47 -8.53
C ALA A 260 -13.47 -2.40 -7.02
N GLY A 261 -13.58 -1.22 -6.39
CA GLY A 261 -13.33 -1.01 -4.96
C GLY A 261 -11.85 -1.11 -4.55
N ARG A 262 -10.91 -1.07 -5.52
CA ARG A 262 -9.47 -1.24 -5.26
C ARG A 262 -8.78 0.06 -4.83
N ALA A 263 -9.40 1.21 -5.09
CA ALA A 263 -8.85 2.52 -4.75
C ALA A 263 -9.97 3.54 -4.43
N GLN A 264 -9.63 4.59 -3.68
CA GLN A 264 -10.52 5.73 -3.45
C GLN A 264 -10.40 6.75 -4.58
N VAL A 265 -11.50 7.45 -4.89
CA VAL A 265 -11.71 8.35 -6.05
C VAL A 265 -10.68 9.49 -6.17
N GLN A 266 -9.83 9.70 -5.17
CA GLN A 266 -8.92 10.84 -5.07
C GLN A 266 -7.51 10.49 -4.58
N GLN A 267 -7.13 9.20 -4.57
CA GLN A 267 -5.83 8.81 -4.03
C GLN A 267 -4.75 8.80 -5.11
N ILE A 268 -3.78 9.73 -5.03
CA ILE A 268 -2.52 9.63 -5.75
C ILE A 268 -1.75 8.42 -5.20
N ARG A 269 -1.32 7.53 -6.08
CA ARG A 269 -0.52 6.34 -5.72
C ARG A 269 0.78 6.30 -6.52
N ASP A 270 1.74 5.52 -6.04
CA ASP A 270 2.95 5.24 -6.80
C ASP A 270 2.60 4.38 -8.03
N VAL A 271 3.33 4.57 -9.12
CA VAL A 271 3.24 3.72 -10.31
C VAL A 271 3.74 2.33 -9.94
N ASP A 272 2.94 1.30 -10.23
CA ASP A 272 3.33 -0.08 -10.00
C ASP A 272 3.76 -0.74 -11.32
N ILE A 273 4.58 -1.79 -11.22
CA ILE A 273 5.03 -2.52 -12.41
C ILE A 273 3.87 -3.12 -13.23
N ASN A 274 2.73 -3.38 -12.60
CA ASN A 274 1.51 -3.79 -13.30
C ASN A 274 0.97 -2.71 -14.26
N ASP A 275 1.29 -1.43 -14.03
CA ASP A 275 0.89 -0.34 -14.94
C ASP A 275 1.75 -0.32 -16.21
N LEU A 276 2.95 -0.91 -16.18
CA LEU A 276 3.86 -1.03 -17.33
C LEU A 276 3.68 -2.37 -18.06
N LEU A 277 3.44 -3.46 -17.31
CA LEU A 277 3.41 -4.83 -17.82
C LEU A 277 2.03 -5.48 -17.87
N GLY A 278 1.02 -4.88 -17.24
CA GLY A 278 -0.35 -5.41 -17.26
C GLY A 278 -0.88 -5.51 -18.69
N ARG A 279 -2.05 -6.12 -18.90
CA ARG A 279 -2.71 -6.23 -20.21
C ARG A 279 -4.05 -5.52 -20.23
N ASP A 280 -4.59 -5.27 -21.44
CA ASP A 280 -5.92 -4.68 -21.55
C ASP A 280 -6.94 -5.57 -20.83
N PRO A 281 -7.93 -4.98 -20.14
CA PRO A 281 -8.92 -5.74 -19.40
C PRO A 281 -9.54 -6.86 -20.24
N VAL A 282 -9.69 -8.04 -19.64
CA VAL A 282 -10.34 -9.17 -20.30
C VAL A 282 -11.84 -8.94 -20.32
N THR A 283 -12.47 -9.17 -21.48
CA THR A 283 -13.93 -9.14 -21.61
C THR A 283 -14.47 -10.54 -21.33
N LEU A 284 -15.23 -10.71 -20.25
CA LEU A 284 -15.76 -12.02 -19.84
C LEU A 284 -17.20 -12.22 -20.30
N ASP A 285 -17.52 -13.46 -20.66
CA ASP A 285 -18.89 -13.93 -20.86
C ASP A 285 -19.49 -14.29 -19.50
N LEU A 286 -20.02 -13.27 -18.83
CA LEU A 286 -20.51 -13.38 -17.46
C LEU A 286 -21.69 -14.35 -17.33
N ASP A 287 -22.53 -14.47 -18.36
CA ASP A 287 -23.70 -15.35 -18.35
C ASP A 287 -23.28 -16.82 -18.33
N LYS A 288 -22.29 -17.20 -19.14
CA LYS A 288 -21.75 -18.57 -19.13
C LYS A 288 -21.05 -18.91 -17.81
N ILE A 289 -20.26 -17.97 -17.28
CA ILE A 289 -19.57 -18.19 -16.00
C ILE A 289 -20.59 -18.28 -14.85
N GLY A 290 -21.64 -17.45 -14.87
CA GLY A 290 -22.75 -17.49 -13.92
C GLY A 290 -23.45 -18.86 -13.93
N ALA A 291 -23.89 -19.33 -15.10
CA ALA A 291 -24.53 -20.64 -15.25
C ALA A 291 -23.64 -21.82 -14.79
N PHE A 292 -22.33 -21.64 -14.87
CA PHE A 292 -21.32 -22.62 -14.46
C PHE A 292 -21.07 -22.67 -12.95
N LEU A 293 -21.29 -21.57 -12.20
CA LEU A 293 -20.89 -21.46 -10.78
C LEU A 293 -22.04 -21.16 -9.82
N GLU A 294 -23.07 -20.43 -10.25
CA GLU A 294 -24.14 -19.93 -9.40
C GLU A 294 -24.91 -21.08 -8.75
N GLY A 295 -25.11 -21.00 -7.43
CA GLY A 295 -25.83 -22.02 -6.67
C GLY A 295 -25.15 -23.39 -6.58
N ARG A 296 -23.92 -23.54 -7.10
CA ARG A 296 -23.17 -24.82 -7.07
C ARG A 296 -22.22 -24.92 -5.88
N CYS A 297 -21.79 -26.13 -5.57
CA CYS A 297 -20.64 -26.35 -4.69
C CYS A 297 -19.36 -26.35 -5.53
N VAL A 298 -18.47 -25.40 -5.26
CA VAL A 298 -17.20 -25.23 -5.96
C VAL A 298 -16.06 -25.50 -4.99
N MET A 299 -15.09 -26.31 -5.40
CA MET A 299 -13.89 -26.60 -4.62
C MET A 299 -12.66 -26.01 -5.29
N VAL A 300 -11.81 -25.33 -4.52
CA VAL A 300 -10.52 -24.82 -4.99
C VAL A 300 -9.42 -25.45 -4.16
N THR A 301 -8.51 -26.21 -4.78
CA THR A 301 -7.32 -26.73 -4.09
C THR A 301 -6.15 -25.77 -4.26
N GLY A 302 -5.29 -25.64 -3.26
CA GLY A 302 -4.27 -24.60 -3.23
C GLY A 302 -4.89 -23.23 -3.02
N ALA A 303 -6.01 -23.17 -2.30
CA ALA A 303 -6.85 -21.99 -2.13
C ALA A 303 -6.12 -20.79 -1.51
N GLY A 304 -5.04 -21.03 -0.77
CA GLY A 304 -4.22 -19.98 -0.18
C GLY A 304 -3.09 -19.47 -1.10
N GLY A 305 -2.81 -20.17 -2.20
CA GLY A 305 -1.77 -19.77 -3.16
C GLY A 305 -2.14 -18.54 -3.98
N SER A 306 -1.17 -17.95 -4.71
CA SER A 306 -1.40 -16.70 -5.47
C SER A 306 -2.53 -16.81 -6.50
N ILE A 307 -2.61 -17.93 -7.24
CA ILE A 307 -3.70 -18.17 -8.20
C ILE A 307 -4.94 -18.70 -7.48
N GLY A 308 -4.79 -19.68 -6.59
CA GLY A 308 -5.93 -20.28 -5.89
C GLY A 308 -6.74 -19.26 -5.09
N SER A 309 -6.09 -18.34 -4.37
CA SER A 309 -6.79 -17.29 -3.62
C SER A 309 -7.57 -16.35 -4.53
N GLU A 310 -7.00 -15.98 -5.68
CA GLU A 310 -7.71 -15.18 -6.67
C GLU A 310 -8.87 -15.95 -7.31
N MET A 311 -8.69 -17.24 -7.61
CA MET A 311 -9.79 -18.08 -8.07
C MET A 311 -10.94 -18.07 -7.05
N CYS A 312 -10.64 -18.17 -5.75
CA CYS A 312 -11.67 -18.09 -4.72
C CYS A 312 -12.39 -16.74 -4.72
N ARG A 313 -11.66 -15.61 -4.86
CA ARG A 313 -12.26 -14.27 -4.97
C ARG A 313 -13.15 -14.13 -6.20
N GLN A 314 -12.71 -14.61 -7.35
CA GLN A 314 -13.46 -14.50 -8.60
C GLN A 314 -14.69 -15.40 -8.58
N VAL A 315 -14.56 -16.65 -8.10
CA VAL A 315 -15.69 -17.59 -7.95
C VAL A 315 -16.75 -17.03 -7.00
N ALA A 316 -16.36 -16.45 -5.85
CA ALA A 316 -17.30 -15.90 -4.88
C ALA A 316 -18.24 -14.83 -5.47
N ARG A 317 -17.78 -14.07 -6.47
CA ARG A 317 -18.60 -13.04 -7.15
C ARG A 317 -19.82 -13.62 -7.89
N PHE A 318 -19.76 -14.88 -8.28
CA PHE A 318 -20.84 -15.59 -8.98
C PHE A 318 -21.78 -16.35 -8.04
N LYS A 319 -21.74 -16.05 -6.73
CA LYS A 319 -22.68 -16.58 -5.72
C LYS A 319 -22.84 -18.12 -5.77
N PRO A 320 -21.73 -18.88 -5.66
CA PRO A 320 -21.84 -20.32 -5.44
C PRO A 320 -22.62 -20.58 -4.15
N LYS A 321 -23.29 -21.74 -4.07
CA LYS A 321 -23.96 -22.18 -2.84
C LYS A 321 -22.94 -22.43 -1.73
N ARG A 322 -21.79 -23.01 -2.09
CA ARG A 322 -20.69 -23.32 -1.17
C ARG A 322 -19.36 -23.20 -1.90
N LEU A 323 -18.36 -22.64 -1.23
CA LEU A 323 -16.99 -22.55 -1.70
C LEU A 323 -16.05 -23.27 -0.73
N ALA A 324 -15.61 -24.46 -1.13
CA ALA A 324 -14.68 -25.29 -0.37
C ALA A 324 -13.23 -24.91 -0.67
N LEU A 325 -12.52 -24.40 0.33
CA LEU A 325 -11.15 -23.91 0.24
C LEU A 325 -10.21 -25.00 0.78
N VAL A 326 -9.51 -25.71 -0.11
CA VAL A 326 -8.58 -26.78 0.28
C VAL A 326 -7.14 -26.29 0.19
N GLU A 327 -6.41 -26.31 1.29
CA GLU A 327 -5.03 -25.80 1.37
C GLU A 327 -4.25 -26.54 2.46
N GLN A 328 -2.95 -26.76 2.24
CA GLN A 328 -2.07 -27.39 3.22
C GLN A 328 -1.48 -26.35 4.18
N ALA A 329 -1.15 -25.15 3.66
CA ALA A 329 -0.61 -24.05 4.45
C ALA A 329 -1.70 -23.35 5.27
N GLU A 330 -1.73 -23.61 6.57
CA GLU A 330 -2.71 -23.04 7.52
C GLU A 330 -2.81 -21.51 7.42
N GLU A 331 -1.69 -20.79 7.45
CA GLU A 331 -1.66 -19.32 7.42
C GLU A 331 -2.30 -18.77 6.14
N ASN A 332 -1.94 -19.34 4.99
CA ASN A 332 -2.51 -18.91 3.71
C ASN A 332 -4.02 -19.16 3.66
N LEU A 333 -4.49 -20.30 4.18
CA LEU A 333 -5.91 -20.62 4.26
C LEU A 333 -6.66 -19.66 5.19
N PHE A 334 -6.09 -19.35 6.35
CA PHE A 334 -6.67 -18.41 7.32
C PHE A 334 -6.90 -17.03 6.70
N HIS A 335 -5.91 -16.51 5.96
CA HIS A 335 -6.02 -15.19 5.34
C HIS A 335 -7.12 -15.12 4.29
N ILE A 336 -7.17 -16.08 3.36
CA ILE A 336 -8.17 -16.06 2.30
C ILE A 336 -9.59 -16.33 2.84
N GLU A 337 -9.73 -17.21 3.84
CA GLU A 337 -11.03 -17.49 4.44
C GLU A 337 -11.60 -16.24 5.15
N ARG A 338 -10.78 -15.57 5.95
CA ARG A 338 -11.18 -14.35 6.66
C ARG A 338 -11.56 -13.24 5.68
N GLU A 339 -10.81 -13.09 4.60
CA GLU A 339 -11.09 -12.13 3.54
C GLU A 339 -12.46 -12.40 2.90
N LEU A 340 -12.71 -13.65 2.48
CA LEU A 340 -13.94 -14.03 1.80
C LEU A 340 -15.17 -13.94 2.70
N ARG A 341 -15.08 -14.34 3.97
CA ARG A 341 -16.19 -14.19 4.93
C ARG A 341 -16.59 -12.72 5.14
N ALA A 342 -15.60 -11.83 5.17
CA ALA A 342 -15.86 -10.41 5.35
C ALA A 342 -16.51 -9.78 4.09
N ALA A 343 -16.08 -10.20 2.90
CA ALA A 343 -16.57 -9.65 1.64
C ALA A 343 -17.89 -10.29 1.16
N PHE A 344 -18.13 -11.56 1.46
CA PHE A 344 -19.26 -12.34 0.96
C PHE A 344 -19.97 -13.12 2.10
N PRO A 345 -20.71 -12.43 2.98
CA PRO A 345 -21.31 -13.04 4.17
C PRO A 345 -22.40 -14.07 3.87
N ASP A 346 -23.00 -14.01 2.67
CA ASP A 346 -24.11 -14.89 2.27
C ASP A 346 -23.65 -16.22 1.63
N ILE A 347 -22.35 -16.39 1.40
CA ILE A 347 -21.78 -17.61 0.80
C ILE A 347 -21.32 -18.56 1.92
N ASP A 348 -21.62 -19.84 1.79
CA ASP A 348 -21.08 -20.88 2.67
C ASP A 348 -19.60 -21.14 2.35
N ILE A 349 -18.71 -20.48 3.08
CA ILE A 349 -17.25 -20.64 2.97
C ILE A 349 -16.78 -21.78 3.88
N ALA A 350 -16.21 -22.83 3.28
CA ALA A 350 -15.76 -24.02 3.99
C ALA A 350 -14.23 -24.18 3.90
N PRO A 351 -13.46 -23.78 4.94
CA PRO A 351 -12.01 -23.96 4.96
C PRO A 351 -11.62 -25.39 5.34
N HIS A 352 -10.72 -26.00 4.56
CA HIS A 352 -10.20 -27.33 4.78
C HIS A 352 -8.68 -27.34 4.74
N ILE A 353 -8.06 -27.53 5.92
CA ILE A 353 -6.64 -27.89 6.00
C ILE A 353 -6.50 -29.34 5.51
N ALA A 354 -5.79 -29.54 4.41
CA ALA A 354 -5.53 -30.86 3.84
C ALA A 354 -4.31 -30.86 2.90
N ASP A 355 -3.56 -31.96 2.94
CA ASP A 355 -2.61 -32.33 1.89
C ASP A 355 -3.36 -33.12 0.80
N ILE A 356 -3.27 -32.67 -0.45
CA ILE A 356 -3.89 -33.35 -1.61
C ILE A 356 -3.31 -34.75 -1.86
N CYS A 357 -2.15 -35.06 -1.29
CA CYS A 357 -1.53 -36.38 -1.36
C CYS A 357 -2.16 -37.38 -0.38
N ASP A 358 -2.92 -36.91 0.62
CA ASP A 358 -3.68 -37.77 1.54
C ASP A 358 -5.02 -38.16 0.91
N ALA A 359 -5.03 -39.30 0.22
CA ALA A 359 -6.22 -39.83 -0.43
C ALA A 359 -7.38 -40.09 0.54
N GLY A 360 -7.11 -40.45 1.79
CA GLY A 360 -8.15 -40.65 2.80
C GLY A 360 -8.85 -39.34 3.15
N ARG A 361 -8.06 -38.30 3.39
CA ARG A 361 -8.56 -36.94 3.66
C ARG A 361 -9.32 -36.38 2.47
N VAL A 362 -8.74 -36.42 1.26
CA VAL A 362 -9.39 -35.91 0.04
C VAL A 362 -10.72 -36.63 -0.21
N LYS A 363 -10.75 -37.96 -0.06
CA LYS A 363 -11.99 -38.74 -0.21
C LYS A 363 -13.09 -38.30 0.76
N HIS A 364 -12.74 -37.98 2.01
CA HIS A 364 -13.72 -37.50 2.98
C HIS A 364 -14.26 -36.13 2.57
N LEU A 365 -13.39 -35.20 2.15
CA LEU A 365 -13.81 -33.87 1.68
C LEU A 365 -14.76 -33.95 0.48
N PHE A 366 -14.44 -34.77 -0.53
CA PHE A 366 -15.34 -34.93 -1.68
C PHE A 366 -16.67 -35.59 -1.31
N LYS A 367 -16.70 -36.49 -0.32
CA LYS A 367 -17.96 -37.10 0.15
C LYS A 367 -18.85 -36.11 0.89
N ASP A 368 -18.24 -35.22 1.67
CA ASP A 368 -18.93 -34.25 2.51
C ASP A 368 -19.41 -33.04 1.70
N ASP A 369 -18.52 -32.45 0.89
CA ASP A 369 -18.83 -31.23 0.13
C ASP A 369 -19.52 -31.52 -1.21
N ARG A 370 -19.29 -32.69 -1.82
CA ARG A 370 -19.82 -33.07 -3.14
C ARG A 370 -19.68 -31.96 -4.19
N PRO A 371 -18.44 -31.53 -4.51
CA PRO A 371 -18.24 -30.44 -5.44
C PRO A 371 -18.71 -30.79 -6.85
N SER A 372 -19.48 -29.90 -7.47
CA SER A 372 -19.84 -29.98 -8.89
C SER A 372 -18.71 -29.49 -9.78
N VAL A 373 -17.89 -28.56 -9.27
CA VAL A 373 -16.76 -27.97 -9.99
C VAL A 373 -15.53 -27.96 -9.10
N VAL A 374 -14.39 -28.39 -9.65
CA VAL A 374 -13.09 -28.33 -8.98
C VAL A 374 -12.12 -27.47 -9.77
N PHE A 375 -11.55 -26.45 -9.15
CA PHE A 375 -10.39 -25.73 -9.66
C PHE A 375 -9.13 -26.20 -8.94
N HIS A 376 -8.25 -26.89 -9.66
CA HIS A 376 -7.04 -27.47 -9.11
C HIS A 376 -5.82 -26.55 -9.32
N ALA A 377 -5.49 -25.76 -8.27
CA ALA A 377 -4.35 -24.85 -8.25
C ALA A 377 -3.18 -25.31 -7.35
N ALA A 378 -3.32 -26.44 -6.65
CA ALA A 378 -2.29 -26.94 -5.73
C ALA A 378 -1.12 -27.58 -6.48
N ALA A 379 0.07 -26.99 -6.40
CA ALA A 379 1.29 -27.51 -6.99
C ALA A 379 2.54 -26.88 -6.37
N HIS A 380 3.68 -27.56 -6.46
CA HIS A 380 4.99 -26.94 -6.29
C HIS A 380 5.46 -26.35 -7.62
N LYS A 381 5.85 -25.07 -7.60
CA LYS A 381 6.16 -24.30 -8.82
C LYS A 381 7.62 -23.85 -8.96
N HIS A 382 8.42 -23.90 -7.89
CA HIS A 382 9.77 -23.33 -7.91
C HIS A 382 10.75 -24.29 -8.58
N VAL A 383 11.16 -23.98 -9.82
CA VAL A 383 12.08 -24.83 -10.62
C VAL A 383 13.32 -25.24 -9.82
N PRO A 384 14.14 -24.33 -9.24
CA PRO A 384 15.36 -24.74 -8.55
C PRO A 384 15.10 -25.64 -7.34
N MET A 385 14.00 -25.40 -6.61
CA MET A 385 13.63 -26.22 -5.46
C MET A 385 13.23 -27.62 -5.88
N MET A 386 12.56 -27.76 -7.03
CA MET A 386 12.11 -29.05 -7.56
C MET A 386 13.22 -29.83 -8.27
N GLU A 387 14.22 -29.15 -8.84
CA GLU A 387 15.46 -29.80 -9.26
C GLU A 387 16.20 -30.42 -8.07
N ALA A 388 16.24 -29.72 -6.93
CA ALA A 388 16.85 -30.25 -5.71
C ALA A 388 15.99 -31.31 -5.01
N ASN A 389 14.66 -31.29 -5.19
CA ASN A 389 13.71 -32.18 -4.52
C ASN A 389 12.76 -32.86 -5.53
N PRO A 390 13.28 -33.67 -6.46
CA PRO A 390 12.48 -34.22 -7.55
C PRO A 390 11.37 -35.15 -7.06
N GLY A 391 11.61 -35.88 -5.96
CA GLY A 391 10.62 -36.74 -5.34
C GLY A 391 9.38 -35.98 -4.87
N GLU A 392 9.54 -34.78 -4.34
CA GLU A 392 8.42 -33.94 -3.89
C GLU A 392 7.65 -33.35 -5.08
N ALA A 393 8.33 -33.00 -6.17
CA ALA A 393 7.66 -32.61 -7.41
C ALA A 393 6.75 -33.72 -7.94
N ILE A 394 7.26 -34.97 -8.00
CA ILE A 394 6.49 -36.14 -8.44
C ILE A 394 5.33 -36.42 -7.47
N LYS A 395 5.59 -36.42 -6.16
CA LYS A 395 4.58 -36.69 -5.15
C LYS A 395 3.46 -35.66 -5.21
N ASN A 396 3.78 -34.37 -5.14
CA ASN A 396 2.77 -33.34 -5.05
C ASN A 396 2.10 -33.06 -6.41
N ASN A 397 2.88 -32.85 -7.48
CA ASN A 397 2.32 -32.41 -8.76
C ASN A 397 1.72 -33.56 -9.58
N ILE A 398 2.21 -34.79 -9.45
CA ILE A 398 1.66 -35.95 -10.18
C ILE A 398 0.69 -36.73 -9.28
N ARG A 399 1.16 -37.27 -8.15
CA ARG A 399 0.30 -38.11 -7.30
C ARG A 399 -0.80 -37.29 -6.63
N GLY A 400 -0.50 -36.09 -6.14
CA GLY A 400 -1.50 -35.17 -5.60
C GLY A 400 -2.59 -34.83 -6.62
N THR A 401 -2.21 -34.41 -7.83
CA THR A 401 -3.17 -34.17 -8.93
C THR A 401 -4.02 -35.41 -9.21
N ARG A 402 -3.39 -36.58 -9.33
CA ARG A 402 -4.08 -37.85 -9.53
C ARG A 402 -5.12 -38.12 -8.43
N THR A 403 -4.76 -37.95 -7.16
CA THR A 403 -5.67 -38.20 -6.03
C THR A 403 -6.94 -37.35 -6.13
N VAL A 404 -6.80 -36.06 -6.42
CA VAL A 404 -7.96 -35.15 -6.53
C VAL A 404 -8.79 -35.46 -7.78
N ALA A 405 -8.14 -35.75 -8.91
CA ALA A 405 -8.79 -36.08 -10.17
C ALA A 405 -9.54 -37.43 -10.13
N ASP A 406 -8.92 -38.47 -9.56
CA ASP A 406 -9.55 -39.78 -9.31
C ASP A 406 -10.81 -39.58 -8.43
N MET A 407 -10.75 -38.76 -7.37
CA MET A 407 -11.92 -38.49 -6.52
C MET A 407 -13.01 -37.67 -7.22
N ALA A 408 -12.63 -36.73 -8.10
CA ALA A 408 -13.58 -35.98 -8.92
C ALA A 408 -14.34 -36.93 -9.86
N ASN A 409 -13.63 -37.84 -10.54
CA ASN A 409 -14.23 -38.89 -11.36
C ASN A 409 -15.15 -39.81 -10.53
N ASP A 410 -14.62 -40.41 -9.47
CA ASP A 410 -15.30 -41.47 -8.71
C ASP A 410 -16.58 -40.99 -8.02
N LEU A 411 -16.68 -39.69 -7.71
CA LEU A 411 -17.82 -39.09 -7.01
C LEU A 411 -18.70 -38.21 -7.92
N GLY A 412 -18.46 -38.24 -9.24
CA GLY A 412 -19.32 -37.62 -10.24
C GLY A 412 -19.29 -36.09 -10.24
N CYS A 413 -18.09 -35.50 -10.10
CA CYS A 413 -17.90 -34.08 -10.34
C CYS A 413 -18.27 -33.76 -11.79
N GLU A 414 -18.94 -32.64 -12.06
CA GLU A 414 -19.30 -32.29 -13.44
C GLU A 414 -18.07 -31.77 -14.19
N LYS A 415 -17.26 -30.92 -13.55
CA LYS A 415 -16.10 -30.29 -14.20
C LYS A 415 -14.88 -30.17 -13.31
N PHE A 416 -13.73 -30.54 -13.87
CA PHE A 416 -12.42 -30.41 -13.23
C PHE A 416 -11.51 -29.54 -14.09
N VAL A 417 -11.08 -28.40 -13.55
CA VAL A 417 -10.20 -27.45 -14.23
C VAL A 417 -8.82 -27.48 -13.59
N MET A 418 -7.82 -28.01 -14.29
CA MET A 418 -6.43 -28.02 -13.86
C MET A 418 -5.70 -26.77 -14.32
N ILE A 419 -5.06 -26.06 -13.39
CA ILE A 419 -4.09 -25.01 -13.72
C ILE A 419 -2.74 -25.65 -14.06
N SER A 420 -2.26 -25.36 -15.27
CA SER A 420 -0.95 -25.76 -15.78
C SER A 420 -0.09 -24.53 -16.09
N THR A 421 1.04 -24.74 -16.77
CA THR A 421 2.07 -23.72 -17.00
C THR A 421 2.71 -23.93 -18.38
N ASP A 422 3.15 -22.83 -19.00
CA ASP A 422 4.08 -22.83 -20.14
C ASP A 422 5.27 -23.80 -19.97
N LYS A 423 5.78 -24.00 -18.74
CA LYS A 423 6.91 -24.90 -18.45
C LYS A 423 6.59 -26.38 -18.66
N ALA A 424 5.32 -26.75 -18.84
CA ALA A 424 4.92 -28.10 -19.24
C ALA A 424 5.13 -28.36 -20.75
N VAL A 425 5.37 -27.30 -21.54
CA VAL A 425 5.68 -27.35 -22.98
C VAL A 425 7.17 -27.60 -23.16
N ASN A 426 7.54 -28.68 -23.85
CA ASN A 426 8.94 -29.09 -24.06
C ASN A 426 9.79 -29.01 -22.78
N PRO A 427 9.39 -29.68 -21.69
CA PRO A 427 9.91 -29.38 -20.35
C PRO A 427 11.40 -29.70 -20.23
N THR A 428 12.18 -28.73 -19.76
CA THR A 428 13.62 -28.87 -19.44
C THR A 428 13.89 -29.04 -17.94
N SER A 429 12.86 -29.01 -17.11
CA SER A 429 12.93 -29.12 -15.64
C SER A 429 12.02 -30.22 -15.10
N ILE A 430 12.35 -30.73 -13.92
CA ILE A 430 11.52 -31.69 -13.18
C ILE A 430 10.16 -31.07 -12.84
N MET A 431 10.11 -29.79 -12.47
CA MET A 431 8.85 -29.09 -12.21
C MET A 431 7.95 -29.08 -13.46
N GLY A 432 8.48 -28.63 -14.59
CA GLY A 432 7.76 -28.61 -15.86
C GLY A 432 7.31 -30.00 -16.30
N CYS A 433 8.22 -30.99 -16.22
CA CYS A 433 7.94 -32.37 -16.57
C CYS A 433 6.83 -32.97 -15.68
N SER A 434 6.86 -32.72 -14.38
CA SER A 434 5.83 -33.19 -13.46
C SER A 434 4.43 -32.64 -13.81
N LYS A 435 4.36 -31.37 -14.24
CA LYS A 435 3.10 -30.78 -14.71
C LYS A 435 2.66 -31.37 -16.05
N ARG A 436 3.58 -31.62 -16.99
CA ARG A 436 3.26 -32.30 -18.26
C ARG A 436 2.69 -33.70 -18.03
N VAL A 437 3.28 -34.49 -17.13
CA VAL A 437 2.74 -35.82 -16.78
C VAL A 437 1.35 -35.70 -16.15
N ALA A 438 1.12 -34.69 -15.31
CA ALA A 438 -0.20 -34.42 -14.76
C ALA A 438 -1.23 -34.07 -15.86
N GLU A 439 -0.85 -33.27 -16.87
CA GLU A 439 -1.71 -33.00 -18.03
C GLU A 439 -2.08 -34.28 -18.78
N MET A 440 -1.09 -35.12 -19.08
CA MET A 440 -1.31 -36.39 -19.78
C MET A 440 -2.27 -37.29 -18.99
N TYR A 441 -2.10 -37.36 -17.67
CA TYR A 441 -2.97 -38.15 -16.81
C TYR A 441 -4.42 -37.63 -16.82
N ILE A 442 -4.61 -36.32 -16.68
CA ILE A 442 -5.93 -35.67 -16.72
C ILE A 442 -6.62 -35.90 -18.07
N GLN A 443 -5.87 -35.76 -19.17
CA GLN A 443 -6.35 -36.02 -20.52
C GLN A 443 -6.79 -37.47 -20.71
N SER A 444 -5.97 -38.43 -20.29
CA SER A 444 -6.34 -39.85 -20.36
C SER A 444 -7.51 -40.22 -19.44
N LEU A 445 -7.71 -39.52 -18.32
CA LEU A 445 -8.85 -39.74 -17.44
C LEU A 445 -10.16 -39.25 -18.07
N ASN A 446 -10.13 -38.12 -18.80
CA ASN A 446 -11.29 -37.56 -19.50
C ASN A 446 -11.94 -38.56 -20.47
N GLU A 447 -11.14 -39.33 -21.20
CA GLU A 447 -11.64 -40.29 -22.22
C GLU A 447 -12.52 -41.40 -21.63
N ARG A 448 -12.44 -41.64 -20.32
CA ARG A 448 -13.13 -42.72 -19.61
C ARG A 448 -13.95 -42.23 -18.42
N SER A 449 -14.22 -40.93 -18.35
CA SER A 449 -14.93 -40.29 -17.26
C SER A 449 -16.14 -39.51 -17.77
N ASP A 450 -17.21 -39.47 -16.98
CA ASP A 450 -18.31 -38.54 -17.20
C ASP A 450 -17.95 -37.11 -16.72
N THR A 451 -16.91 -36.97 -15.87
CA THR A 451 -16.37 -35.68 -15.46
C THR A 451 -15.64 -35.04 -16.63
N GLN A 452 -15.98 -33.78 -16.94
CA GLN A 452 -15.28 -33.01 -17.96
C GLN A 452 -13.97 -32.46 -17.38
N PHE A 453 -12.84 -32.93 -17.89
CA PHE A 453 -11.52 -32.45 -17.47
C PHE A 453 -10.98 -31.42 -18.46
N VAL A 454 -10.59 -30.26 -17.94
CA VAL A 454 -10.04 -29.15 -18.72
C VAL A 454 -8.70 -28.76 -18.13
N THR A 455 -7.72 -28.49 -18.99
CA THR A 455 -6.42 -27.94 -18.57
C THR A 455 -6.28 -26.51 -19.10
N VAL A 456 -5.70 -25.61 -18.31
CA VAL A 456 -5.38 -24.24 -18.76
C VAL A 456 -3.90 -23.95 -18.54
N ARG A 457 -3.16 -23.68 -19.63
CA ARG A 457 -1.75 -23.26 -19.62
C ARG A 457 -1.64 -21.75 -19.75
N PHE A 458 -0.77 -21.17 -18.95
CA PHE A 458 -0.35 -19.77 -19.06
C PHE A 458 1.06 -19.58 -18.50
N GLY A 459 1.65 -18.43 -18.78
CA GLY A 459 3.00 -18.07 -18.38
C GLY A 459 3.11 -17.51 -16.96
N ASN A 460 4.07 -16.61 -16.75
CA ASN A 460 4.29 -16.05 -15.44
C ASN A 460 3.17 -15.07 -15.06
N VAL A 461 2.96 -14.95 -13.75
CA VAL A 461 1.95 -14.04 -13.20
C VAL A 461 2.62 -13.03 -12.27
N LEU A 462 2.38 -11.75 -12.56
CA LEU A 462 2.98 -10.61 -11.87
C LEU A 462 2.66 -10.62 -10.38
N GLY A 463 3.67 -10.35 -9.55
CA GLY A 463 3.50 -10.27 -8.10
C GLY A 463 3.17 -11.60 -7.39
N SER A 464 3.21 -12.74 -8.09
CA SER A 464 2.97 -14.03 -7.44
C SER A 464 4.05 -14.37 -6.41
N SER A 465 3.70 -15.14 -5.38
CA SER A 465 4.58 -15.44 -4.24
C SER A 465 5.89 -16.08 -4.71
N GLY A 466 7.01 -15.56 -4.21
CA GLY A 466 8.36 -16.02 -4.57
C GLY A 466 8.75 -15.83 -6.05
N SER A 467 8.05 -14.97 -6.79
CA SER A 467 8.44 -14.62 -8.16
C SER A 467 9.52 -13.54 -8.22
N VAL A 468 10.00 -13.24 -9.42
CA VAL A 468 11.11 -12.31 -9.65
C VAL A 468 10.82 -10.88 -9.17
N VAL A 469 9.59 -10.38 -9.33
CA VAL A 469 9.23 -9.01 -8.96
C VAL A 469 9.37 -8.75 -7.45
N PRO A 470 8.79 -9.58 -6.55
CA PRO A 470 9.04 -9.46 -5.11
C PRO A 470 10.53 -9.53 -4.74
N ILE A 471 11.30 -10.42 -5.38
CA ILE A 471 12.73 -10.57 -5.12
C ILE A 471 13.49 -9.31 -5.51
N PHE A 472 13.20 -8.71 -6.67
CA PHE A 472 13.81 -7.46 -7.10
C PHE A 472 13.43 -6.30 -6.19
N LYS A 473 12.15 -6.16 -5.82
CA LYS A 473 11.71 -5.14 -4.84
C LYS A 473 12.45 -5.29 -3.50
N GLU A 474 12.66 -6.51 -3.02
CA GLU A 474 13.42 -6.77 -1.80
C GLU A 474 14.92 -6.44 -1.96
N GLN A 475 15.53 -6.80 -3.08
CA GLN A 475 16.94 -6.47 -3.39
C GLN A 475 17.14 -4.96 -3.47
N ILE A 476 16.26 -4.25 -4.15
CA ILE A 476 16.27 -2.79 -4.27
C ILE A 476 16.12 -2.14 -2.89
N ALA A 477 15.17 -2.60 -2.08
CA ALA A 477 14.96 -2.09 -0.72
C ALA A 477 16.19 -2.29 0.19
N ARG A 478 17.05 -3.27 -0.10
CA ARG A 478 18.31 -3.55 0.60
C ARG A 478 19.52 -2.78 0.02
N GLY A 479 19.34 -2.03 -1.06
CA GLY A 479 20.39 -1.27 -1.75
C GLY A 479 21.11 -2.03 -2.87
N GLY A 480 20.57 -3.17 -3.33
CA GLY A 480 21.15 -3.97 -4.42
C GLY A 480 22.31 -4.89 -4.00
N PRO A 481 23.00 -5.51 -4.98
CA PRO A 481 22.67 -5.49 -6.41
C PRO A 481 21.37 -6.28 -6.71
N VAL A 482 20.73 -5.95 -7.84
CA VAL A 482 19.63 -6.77 -8.38
C VAL A 482 20.22 -7.92 -9.19
N THR A 483 19.80 -9.15 -8.92
CA THR A 483 20.38 -10.33 -9.56
C THR A 483 19.54 -10.83 -10.72
N VAL A 484 20.02 -10.71 -11.95
CA VAL A 484 19.37 -11.25 -13.14
C VAL A 484 20.09 -12.53 -13.58
N THR A 485 19.36 -13.57 -13.98
CA THR A 485 19.98 -14.85 -14.35
C THR A 485 20.76 -14.75 -15.67
N HIS A 486 20.19 -14.11 -16.70
CA HIS A 486 20.82 -13.98 -18.01
C HIS A 486 20.32 -12.72 -18.74
N PRO A 487 21.18 -11.99 -19.50
CA PRO A 487 20.80 -10.76 -20.20
C PRO A 487 19.68 -10.95 -21.22
N GLU A 488 19.70 -12.06 -21.95
CA GLU A 488 18.68 -12.38 -22.97
C GLU A 488 17.45 -13.13 -22.42
N MET A 489 17.29 -13.27 -21.10
CA MET A 489 16.15 -14.01 -20.56
C MET A 489 14.86 -13.23 -20.73
N VAL A 490 13.84 -13.86 -21.32
CA VAL A 490 12.51 -13.26 -21.48
C VAL A 490 11.42 -14.12 -20.85
N ARG A 491 10.37 -13.47 -20.35
CA ARG A 491 9.18 -14.14 -19.82
C ARG A 491 7.92 -13.43 -20.25
N PHE A 492 6.87 -14.22 -20.42
CA PHE A 492 5.51 -13.74 -20.60
C PHE A 492 4.88 -13.41 -19.25
N PHE A 493 4.16 -12.30 -19.16
CA PHE A 493 3.53 -11.85 -17.92
C PHE A 493 2.06 -11.53 -18.14
N MET A 494 1.26 -11.84 -17.12
CA MET A 494 -0.11 -11.37 -16.97
C MET A 494 -0.39 -11.08 -15.50
N THR A 495 -1.48 -10.38 -15.20
CA THR A 495 -1.85 -10.11 -13.80
C THR A 495 -2.57 -11.31 -13.17
N ILE A 496 -2.54 -11.42 -11.84
CA ILE A 496 -3.23 -12.49 -11.10
C ILE A 496 -4.74 -12.50 -11.39
N PRO A 497 -5.47 -11.37 -11.33
CA PRO A 497 -6.90 -11.34 -11.65
C PRO A 497 -7.19 -11.72 -13.11
N GLU A 498 -6.37 -11.26 -14.04
CA GLU A 498 -6.52 -11.59 -15.47
C GLU A 498 -6.40 -13.10 -15.71
N ALA A 499 -5.38 -13.75 -15.13
CA ALA A 499 -5.17 -15.19 -15.25
C ALA A 499 -6.38 -15.95 -14.70
N ALA A 500 -6.83 -15.61 -13.48
CA ALA A 500 -7.96 -16.26 -12.84
C ALA A 500 -9.27 -16.11 -13.64
N GLN A 501 -9.52 -14.91 -14.18
CA GLN A 501 -10.69 -14.62 -15.00
C GLN A 501 -10.70 -15.42 -16.30
N LEU A 502 -9.56 -15.52 -16.99
CA LEU A 502 -9.44 -16.34 -18.20
C LEU A 502 -9.54 -17.83 -17.89
N VAL A 503 -9.04 -18.29 -16.74
CA VAL A 503 -9.22 -19.68 -16.28
C VAL A 503 -10.70 -19.98 -16.02
N LEU A 504 -11.44 -19.06 -15.40
CA LEU A 504 -12.90 -19.20 -15.23
C LEU A 504 -13.61 -19.30 -16.59
N GLN A 505 -13.26 -18.42 -17.51
CA GLN A 505 -13.83 -18.41 -18.86
C GLN A 505 -13.54 -19.71 -19.61
N ALA A 506 -12.30 -20.22 -19.52
CA ALA A 506 -11.88 -21.50 -20.10
C ALA A 506 -12.64 -22.69 -19.49
N GLY A 507 -12.80 -22.71 -18.17
CA GLY A 507 -13.59 -23.72 -17.46
C GLY A 507 -15.07 -23.71 -17.86
N ALA A 508 -15.66 -22.52 -18.00
CA ALA A 508 -17.06 -22.38 -18.42
C ALA A 508 -17.30 -22.82 -19.88
N MET A 509 -16.32 -22.64 -20.78
CA MET A 509 -16.47 -22.99 -22.20
C MET A 509 -16.10 -24.43 -22.56
N GLY A 510 -15.27 -25.12 -21.76
CA GLY A 510 -14.74 -26.42 -22.15
C GLY A 510 -15.75 -27.56 -22.07
N ASP A 511 -15.71 -28.47 -23.04
CA ASP A 511 -16.58 -29.64 -23.12
C ASP A 511 -15.89 -30.91 -22.57
N GLY A 512 -14.62 -30.81 -22.15
CA GLY A 512 -13.78 -31.88 -21.65
C GLY A 512 -12.72 -32.32 -22.66
N GLY A 513 -11.53 -32.66 -22.17
CA GLY A 513 -10.39 -33.14 -22.97
C GLY A 513 -9.57 -32.02 -23.61
N GLU A 514 -9.87 -30.75 -23.34
CA GLU A 514 -9.16 -29.64 -23.98
C GLU A 514 -8.03 -29.10 -23.10
N ILE A 515 -6.97 -28.65 -23.77
CA ILE A 515 -5.92 -27.83 -23.16
C ILE A 515 -6.04 -26.42 -23.75
N TYR A 516 -6.48 -25.50 -22.91
CA TYR A 516 -6.51 -24.09 -23.26
C TYR A 516 -5.15 -23.46 -23.06
N VAL A 517 -4.74 -22.61 -23.99
CA VAL A 517 -3.54 -21.79 -23.90
C VAL A 517 -3.97 -20.34 -23.88
N LEU A 518 -3.64 -19.64 -22.80
CA LEU A 518 -3.95 -18.22 -22.71
C LEU A 518 -2.98 -17.44 -23.61
N ASP A 519 -3.51 -16.52 -24.39
CA ASP A 519 -2.68 -15.50 -25.03
C ASP A 519 -2.00 -14.70 -23.90
N MET A 520 -0.69 -14.55 -23.96
CA MET A 520 0.10 -13.85 -22.95
C MET A 520 0.61 -12.47 -23.41
N GLY A 521 0.36 -12.09 -24.65
CA GLY A 521 0.91 -10.87 -25.24
C GLY A 521 2.42 -10.97 -25.50
N GLU A 522 3.09 -9.84 -25.47
CA GLU A 522 4.51 -9.76 -25.82
C GLU A 522 5.42 -10.23 -24.66
N PRO A 523 6.51 -10.94 -24.97
CA PRO A 523 7.48 -11.35 -23.97
C PRO A 523 8.31 -10.15 -23.49
N VAL A 524 8.66 -10.16 -22.20
CA VAL A 524 9.42 -9.08 -21.55
C VAL A 524 10.80 -9.59 -21.15
N LYS A 525 11.86 -8.85 -21.49
CA LYS A 525 13.21 -9.13 -21.00
C LYS A 525 13.29 -8.90 -19.49
N ILE A 526 13.85 -9.86 -18.76
CA ILE A 526 13.96 -9.79 -17.30
C ILE A 526 14.94 -8.69 -16.87
N VAL A 527 15.96 -8.39 -17.68
CA VAL A 527 16.86 -7.26 -17.43
C VAL A 527 16.13 -5.92 -17.54
N ASP A 528 15.22 -5.77 -18.50
CA ASP A 528 14.46 -4.53 -18.66
C ASP A 528 13.45 -4.38 -17.52
N LEU A 529 12.80 -5.48 -17.10
CA LEU A 529 11.99 -5.50 -15.88
C LEU A 529 12.77 -5.08 -14.63
N ALA A 530 14.03 -5.49 -14.50
CA ALA A 530 14.89 -5.08 -13.39
C ALA A 530 15.15 -3.56 -13.43
N ARG A 531 15.50 -3.03 -14.61
CA ARG A 531 15.71 -1.58 -14.81
C ARG A 531 14.46 -0.78 -14.50
N ASP A 532 13.31 -1.20 -15.04
CA ASP A 532 12.01 -0.55 -14.79
C ASP A 532 11.70 -0.51 -13.29
N LEU A 533 11.93 -1.61 -12.55
CA LEU A 533 11.69 -1.64 -11.10
C LEU A 533 12.65 -0.77 -10.30
N ILE A 534 13.92 -0.69 -10.70
CA ILE A 534 14.91 0.20 -10.08
C ILE A 534 14.47 1.66 -10.29
N THR A 535 14.11 2.03 -11.52
CA THR A 535 13.63 3.37 -11.88
C THR A 535 12.34 3.74 -11.16
N LEU A 536 11.34 2.86 -11.13
CA LEU A 536 10.08 3.08 -10.40
C LEU A 536 10.28 3.23 -8.89
N SER A 537 11.39 2.70 -8.36
CA SER A 537 11.77 2.82 -6.95
C SER A 537 12.54 4.12 -6.65
N GLY A 538 12.76 4.97 -7.65
CA GLY A 538 13.52 6.22 -7.53
C GLY A 538 15.01 6.01 -7.42
N PHE A 539 15.57 5.11 -8.22
CA PHE A 539 17.01 4.88 -8.32
C PHE A 539 17.44 4.78 -9.79
N ARG A 540 18.70 5.09 -10.08
CA ARG A 540 19.28 4.95 -11.42
C ARG A 540 19.85 3.54 -11.60
N PRO A 541 19.38 2.76 -12.60
CA PRO A 541 19.97 1.46 -12.92
C PRO A 541 21.44 1.59 -13.29
N ASP A 542 22.26 0.64 -12.85
CA ASP A 542 23.70 0.55 -13.12
C ASP A 542 24.56 1.69 -12.52
N GLU A 543 23.96 2.70 -11.87
CA GLU A 543 24.63 3.78 -11.14
C GLU A 543 24.37 3.73 -9.63
N ASP A 544 23.09 3.82 -9.23
CA ASP A 544 22.69 3.76 -7.81
C ASP A 544 22.49 2.30 -7.36
N ILE A 545 22.01 1.44 -8.27
CA ILE A 545 21.80 0.00 -8.04
C ILE A 545 22.34 -0.80 -9.23
N GLU A 546 23.37 -1.60 -8.98
CA GLU A 546 23.98 -2.49 -9.97
C GLU A 546 23.06 -3.68 -10.32
N ILE A 547 23.04 -4.08 -11.59
CA ILE A 547 22.45 -5.33 -12.06
C ILE A 547 23.56 -6.36 -12.29
N THR A 548 23.58 -7.43 -11.49
CA THR A 548 24.57 -8.51 -11.61
C THR A 548 23.97 -9.74 -12.29
N PHE A 549 24.68 -10.27 -13.29
CA PHE A 549 24.29 -11.51 -13.95
C PHE A 549 24.81 -12.75 -13.20
N THR A 550 23.91 -13.60 -12.72
CA THR A 550 24.26 -14.77 -11.90
C THR A 550 24.39 -16.08 -12.66
N GLY A 551 24.08 -16.08 -13.96
CA GLY A 551 24.00 -17.28 -14.78
C GLY A 551 22.65 -18.01 -14.68
N MET A 552 22.37 -18.84 -15.69
CA MET A 552 21.16 -19.66 -15.71
C MET A 552 21.23 -20.79 -14.69
N ARG A 553 20.10 -21.08 -14.06
CA ARG A 553 19.98 -22.17 -13.09
C ARG A 553 19.61 -23.49 -13.78
N PRO A 554 19.90 -24.65 -13.17
CA PRO A 554 19.48 -25.93 -13.71
C PRO A 554 17.98 -25.97 -14.03
N GLY A 555 17.64 -26.48 -15.21
CA GLY A 555 16.27 -26.64 -15.69
C GLY A 555 15.61 -25.35 -16.24
N GLU A 556 16.24 -24.19 -16.12
CA GLU A 556 15.69 -22.94 -16.67
C GLU A 556 15.81 -22.86 -18.19
N LYS A 557 14.78 -22.27 -18.82
CA LYS A 557 14.83 -21.87 -20.22
C LYS A 557 15.20 -20.41 -20.37
N LEU A 558 15.86 -20.07 -21.47
CA LEU A 558 16.11 -18.68 -21.83
C LEU A 558 14.82 -18.01 -22.33
N TYR A 559 14.05 -18.74 -23.14
CA TYR A 559 12.76 -18.38 -23.70
C TYR A 559 11.75 -19.49 -23.37
N GLU A 560 10.60 -19.12 -22.79
CA GLU A 560 9.50 -20.08 -22.59
C GLU A 560 8.69 -20.22 -23.87
N GLU A 561 8.11 -21.39 -24.09
CA GLU A 561 7.26 -21.70 -25.23
C GLU A 561 5.82 -21.84 -24.75
N LEU A 562 4.84 -21.36 -25.53
CA LEU A 562 3.42 -21.53 -25.23
C LEU A 562 2.81 -22.77 -25.90
N MET A 563 3.50 -23.37 -26.87
CA MET A 563 3.00 -24.46 -27.71
C MET A 563 4.12 -25.44 -28.06
N ILE A 564 3.80 -26.73 -28.18
CA ILE A 564 4.71 -27.75 -28.72
C ILE A 564 4.59 -27.76 -30.25
N GLU A 565 5.70 -27.98 -30.96
CA GLU A 565 5.68 -28.19 -32.41
C GLU A 565 4.74 -29.38 -32.77
N GLY A 566 3.66 -29.09 -33.51
CA GLY A 566 2.61 -30.06 -33.84
C GLY A 566 1.30 -29.92 -33.02
N GLU A 567 1.28 -29.10 -31.97
CA GLU A 567 0.03 -28.67 -31.33
C GLU A 567 -0.63 -27.57 -32.19
N ASP A 568 -1.66 -27.93 -32.98
CA ASP A 568 -2.43 -26.95 -33.76
C ASP A 568 -3.44 -26.24 -32.84
N VAL A 569 -3.04 -25.09 -32.30
CA VAL A 569 -3.88 -24.27 -31.42
C VAL A 569 -4.88 -23.49 -32.27
N SER A 570 -6.13 -23.93 -32.22
CA SER A 570 -7.23 -23.24 -32.88
C SER A 570 -7.76 -22.09 -32.01
N HIS A 571 -8.37 -21.09 -32.64
CA HIS A 571 -9.05 -20.02 -31.93
C HIS A 571 -10.33 -20.52 -31.27
N THR A 572 -10.61 -20.05 -30.05
CA THR A 572 -11.92 -20.27 -29.40
C THR A 572 -12.89 -19.14 -29.71
N SER A 573 -14.09 -19.19 -29.12
CA SER A 573 -15.02 -18.05 -29.12
C SER A 573 -14.49 -16.83 -28.35
N HIS A 574 -13.43 -16.98 -27.54
CA HIS A 574 -12.82 -15.89 -26.79
C HIS A 574 -11.44 -15.54 -27.39
N PRO A 575 -11.17 -14.28 -27.77
CA PRO A 575 -9.98 -13.92 -28.55
C PRO A 575 -8.64 -14.16 -27.82
N LYS A 576 -8.65 -14.09 -26.48
CA LYS A 576 -7.45 -14.34 -25.65
C LYS A 576 -7.26 -15.80 -25.19
N ILE A 577 -8.05 -16.73 -25.73
CA ILE A 577 -7.99 -18.15 -25.35
C ILE A 577 -7.85 -18.97 -26.63
N GLY A 578 -6.70 -19.62 -26.79
CA GLY A 578 -6.49 -20.67 -27.78
C GLY A 578 -6.85 -22.03 -27.21
N ILE A 579 -7.20 -22.98 -28.08
CA ILE A 579 -7.54 -24.35 -27.69
C ILE A 579 -6.72 -25.36 -28.48
N TRP A 580 -6.03 -26.23 -27.75
CA TRP A 580 -5.47 -27.45 -28.29
C TRP A 580 -6.38 -28.62 -27.91
N ARG A 581 -6.93 -29.27 -28.93
CA ARG A 581 -7.59 -30.57 -28.79
C ARG A 581 -6.58 -31.63 -29.18
N ARG A 582 -6.19 -32.47 -28.21
CA ARG A 582 -5.20 -33.52 -28.42
C ARG A 582 -5.59 -34.40 -29.62
N ARG A 583 -4.65 -34.66 -30.52
CA ARG A 583 -4.68 -35.88 -31.36
C ARG A 583 -4.17 -37.03 -30.50
N VAL A 584 -4.96 -38.08 -30.38
CA VAL A 584 -4.64 -39.30 -29.61
C VAL A 584 -3.18 -39.68 -29.86
N GLU A 585 -2.35 -39.65 -28.82
CA GLU A 585 -1.06 -40.33 -28.87
C GLU A 585 -1.31 -41.71 -28.27
N GLU A 586 -1.05 -42.75 -29.05
CA GLU A 586 -1.02 -44.12 -28.55
C GLU A 586 0.15 -44.23 -27.57
N TRP A 587 -0.16 -44.43 -26.29
CA TRP A 587 0.81 -44.81 -25.26
C TRP A 587 0.62 -46.27 -24.91
#